data_AF-A0A0D6TP66-F1
#
_entry.id   AF-A0A0D6TP66-F1
#
_cell.length_a   1.000
_cell.length_b   1.000
_cell.length_c   1.000
_cell.angle_alpha   90.00
_cell.angle_beta   90.00
_cell.angle_gamma   90.00
#
_symmetry.space_group_name_H-M   'P 1'
#
loop_
_entity.id
_entity.type
_entity.pdbx_description
1 polymer ?
#
loop_
_entity_poly.entity_id
_entity_poly.type
_entity_poly.pdbx_seq_one_letter_code
_entity_poly.pdbx_strand_id
1 'polypeptide(L)'
;MNTSILTYLLNKPQLIDEKQTMALEIALQQFPYFQSIRALHLKGLFNQNSFRYNYELKKTAAHTNDRSILFDFITSNHFTTLQKNNIEEQSEPIKEFPVLDKDSKKEELLQHQPEANLTNVDLKKIENTEEVENVEQFLSQTEEKLEIGKPLEFNQNEKHSFQEWLQLTKFSPIERENVEENEILDPEKLKKIDIIDRFIELNPKISPVKTTTPIPSNIKKSIEEPTHLMTETLAKVYLEQKKYLKAIQAYEILILKYPEKSSFFADRINDIKDLQQNNN
;
A
#
# COMPACT_ATOMS: atom_id res chain seq x y z
N MET A 1 14.80 26.54 12.46
CA MET A 1 14.80 26.98 11.05
C MET A 1 14.29 28.42 10.97
N ASN A 2 14.82 29.27 10.08
CA ASN A 2 14.38 30.67 9.93
C ASN A 2 13.09 30.75 9.08
N THR A 3 12.15 31.64 9.44
CA THR A 3 10.87 31.85 8.74
C THR A 3 11.03 32.30 7.29
N SER A 4 12.03 33.12 6.98
CA SER A 4 12.32 33.56 5.61
C SER A 4 12.77 32.40 4.72
N ILE A 5 13.60 31.52 5.27
CA ILE A 5 14.08 30.31 4.57
C ILE A 5 12.90 29.36 4.34
N LEU A 6 12.05 29.16 5.35
CA LEU A 6 10.87 28.31 5.21
C LEU A 6 9.93 28.82 4.11
N THR A 7 9.65 30.13 4.10
CA THR A 7 8.81 30.75 3.07
C THR A 7 9.40 30.60 1.67
N TYR A 8 10.72 30.76 1.54
CA TYR A 8 11.43 30.54 0.28
C TYR A 8 11.30 29.10 -0.21
N LEU A 9 11.49 28.11 0.67
CA LEU A 9 11.39 26.68 0.33
C LEU A 9 9.96 26.24 0.01
N LEU A 10 8.94 26.84 0.63
CA LEU A 10 7.54 26.57 0.26
C LEU A 10 7.23 26.98 -1.18
N ASN A 11 7.84 28.06 -1.66
CA ASN A 11 7.69 28.50 -3.05
C ASN A 11 8.59 27.70 -4.02
N LYS A 12 9.70 27.15 -3.53
CA LYS A 12 10.69 26.40 -4.33
C LYS A 12 11.12 25.11 -3.63
N PRO A 13 10.22 24.11 -3.52
CA PRO A 13 10.49 22.87 -2.78
C PRO A 13 11.58 21.99 -3.43
N GLN A 14 11.97 22.28 -4.67
CA GLN A 14 13.02 21.54 -5.37
C GLN A 14 14.43 21.87 -4.87
N LEU A 15 14.63 23.03 -4.24
CA LEU A 15 15.94 23.53 -3.83
C LEU A 15 16.33 23.08 -2.41
N ILE A 16 15.68 22.06 -1.88
CA ILE A 16 15.95 21.56 -0.53
C ILE A 16 17.26 20.77 -0.54
N ASP A 17 18.21 21.27 0.25
CA ASP A 17 19.54 20.69 0.46
C ASP A 17 19.58 19.85 1.75
N GLU A 18 20.62 19.03 1.93
CA GLU A 18 20.80 18.13 3.08
C GLU A 18 20.72 18.85 4.43
N LYS A 19 21.38 20.01 4.52
CA LYS A 19 21.34 20.85 5.72
C LYS A 19 19.93 21.34 6.04
N GLN A 20 19.14 21.65 5.01
CA GLN A 20 17.76 22.09 5.17
C GLN A 20 16.87 20.91 5.57
N THR A 21 17.09 19.71 5.02
CA THR A 21 16.38 18.50 5.44
C THR A 21 16.58 18.22 6.94
N MET A 22 17.82 18.29 7.43
CA MET A 22 18.09 18.15 8.87
C MET A 22 17.42 19.25 9.70
N ALA A 23 17.45 20.51 9.24
CA ALA A 23 16.79 21.61 9.93
C ALA A 23 15.25 21.45 9.97
N LEU A 24 14.65 20.88 8.92
CA LEU A 24 13.24 20.53 8.85
C LEU A 24 12.90 19.36 9.80
N GLU A 25 13.76 18.35 9.92
CA GLU A 25 13.59 17.25 10.88
C GLU A 25 13.55 17.77 12.32
N ILE A 26 14.48 18.66 12.70
CA ILE A 26 14.47 19.31 14.02
C ILE A 26 13.17 20.11 14.23
N ALA A 27 12.71 20.83 13.20
CA ALA A 27 11.46 21.57 13.28
C ALA A 27 10.24 20.64 13.45
N LEU A 28 10.25 19.46 12.84
CA LEU A 28 9.19 18.46 13.01
C LEU A 28 9.16 17.82 14.39
N GLN A 29 10.31 17.66 15.04
CA GLN A 29 10.36 17.21 16.43
C GLN A 29 9.67 18.21 17.37
N GLN A 30 9.82 19.51 17.08
CA GLN A 30 9.18 20.58 17.84
C GLN A 30 7.70 20.77 17.47
N PHE A 31 7.36 20.61 16.19
CA PHE A 31 6.01 20.82 15.66
C PHE A 31 5.53 19.61 14.84
N PRO A 32 5.13 18.50 15.49
CA PRO A 32 4.80 17.26 14.78
C PRO A 32 3.58 17.37 13.85
N TYR A 33 2.68 18.33 14.03
CA TYR A 33 1.48 18.43 13.20
C TYR A 33 1.62 19.44 12.06
N PHE A 34 2.82 19.99 11.82
CA PHE A 34 3.03 20.98 10.77
C PHE A 34 3.13 20.32 9.38
N GLN A 35 1.99 20.18 8.70
CA GLN A 35 1.83 19.54 7.39
C GLN A 35 2.81 20.04 6.32
N SER A 36 2.98 21.35 6.18
CA SER A 36 3.85 21.93 5.14
C SER A 36 5.33 21.59 5.37
N ILE A 37 5.79 21.58 6.62
CA ILE A 37 7.15 21.15 6.96
C ILE A 37 7.32 19.67 6.67
N ARG A 38 6.31 18.83 6.95
CA ARG A 38 6.37 17.39 6.62
C ARG A 38 6.54 17.16 5.12
N ALA A 39 5.76 17.85 4.29
CA ALA A 39 5.89 17.76 2.84
C ALA A 39 7.28 18.20 2.34
N LEU A 40 7.81 19.32 2.87
CA LEU A 40 9.16 19.78 2.52
C LEU A 40 10.25 18.79 2.97
N HIS A 41 10.18 18.30 4.21
CA HIS A 41 11.11 17.30 4.73
C HIS A 41 11.09 16.03 3.86
N LEU A 42 9.90 15.56 3.51
CA LEU A 42 9.71 14.42 2.64
C LEU A 42 10.34 14.63 1.25
N LYS A 43 10.22 15.83 0.67
CA LYS A 43 10.88 16.17 -0.60
C LYS A 43 12.41 16.17 -0.47
N GLY A 44 12.93 16.67 0.66
CA GLY A 44 14.36 16.58 0.97
C GLY A 44 14.87 15.14 1.03
N LEU A 45 14.14 14.25 1.72
CA LEU A 45 14.45 12.81 1.78
C LEU A 45 14.39 12.13 0.41
N PHE A 46 13.43 12.52 -0.43
CA PHE A 46 13.30 12.02 -1.79
C PHE A 46 14.53 12.39 -2.63
N ASN A 47 14.92 13.67 -2.63
CA ASN A 47 16.06 14.16 -3.40
C ASN A 47 17.38 13.48 -3.01
N GLN A 48 17.48 13.03 -1.76
CA GLN A 48 18.65 12.33 -1.22
C GLN A 48 18.61 10.81 -1.44
N ASN A 49 17.56 10.27 -2.07
CA ASN A 49 17.31 8.83 -2.16
C ASN A 49 17.37 8.12 -0.79
N SER A 50 16.88 8.77 0.26
CA SER A 50 16.98 8.24 1.61
C SER A 50 16.07 7.02 1.81
N PHE A 51 16.61 5.97 2.43
CA PHE A 51 15.83 4.80 2.87
C PHE A 51 14.68 5.12 3.83
N ARG A 52 14.76 6.27 4.52
CA ARG A 52 13.71 6.74 5.42
C ARG A 52 12.51 7.32 4.67
N TYR A 53 12.63 7.61 3.38
CA TYR A 53 11.60 8.28 2.59
C TYR A 53 10.25 7.55 2.65
N ASN A 54 10.21 6.26 2.33
CA ASN A 54 8.96 5.50 2.28
C ASN A 54 8.26 5.43 3.64
N TYR A 55 9.02 5.38 4.73
CA TYR A 55 8.50 5.40 6.08
C TYR A 55 7.93 6.77 6.46
N GLU A 56 8.65 7.85 6.15
CA GLU A 56 8.17 9.22 6.39
C GLU A 56 7.03 9.63 5.46
N LEU A 57 6.94 9.07 4.25
CA LEU A 57 5.80 9.22 3.34
C LEU A 57 4.52 8.72 3.99
N LYS A 58 4.56 7.52 4.60
CA LYS A 58 3.41 6.93 5.31
C LYS A 58 2.94 7.82 6.46
N LYS A 59 3.88 8.34 7.26
CA LYS A 59 3.56 9.29 8.35
C LYS A 59 2.98 10.59 7.82
N THR A 60 3.60 11.15 6.78
CA THR A 60 3.15 12.40 6.18
C THR A 60 1.74 12.25 5.63
N ALA A 61 1.45 11.16 4.92
CA ALA A 61 0.12 10.84 4.41
C ALA A 61 -0.96 10.67 5.49
N ALA A 62 -0.58 10.29 6.71
CA ALA A 62 -1.48 10.23 7.87
C ALA A 62 -1.75 11.62 8.47
N HIS A 63 -0.78 12.53 8.40
CA HIS A 63 -0.89 13.88 8.93
C HIS A 63 -1.44 14.91 7.93
N THR A 64 -1.49 14.59 6.63
CA THR A 64 -2.08 15.44 5.59
C THR A 64 -3.60 15.34 5.53
N ASN A 65 -4.27 16.47 5.38
CA ASN A 65 -5.73 16.53 5.24
C ASN A 65 -6.20 15.96 3.89
N ASP A 66 -5.53 16.34 2.80
CA ASP A 66 -5.85 15.86 1.45
C ASP A 66 -4.64 15.12 0.86
N ARG A 67 -4.82 13.81 0.67
CA ARG A 67 -3.79 12.93 0.10
C ARG A 67 -3.60 13.14 -1.39
N SER A 68 -4.59 13.69 -2.09
CA SER A 68 -4.47 14.01 -3.52
C SER A 68 -3.45 15.13 -3.72
N ILE A 69 -3.48 16.16 -2.87
CA ILE A 69 -2.50 17.26 -2.89
C ILE A 69 -1.09 16.74 -2.58
N LEU A 70 -0.96 15.85 -1.59
CA LEU A 70 0.32 15.22 -1.28
C LEU A 70 0.83 14.37 -2.46
N PHE A 71 -0.06 13.59 -3.08
CA PHE A 71 0.26 12.75 -4.23
C PHE A 71 0.72 13.60 -5.41
N ASP A 72 0.01 14.68 -5.72
CA ASP A 72 0.39 15.63 -6.75
C ASP A 72 1.74 16.30 -6.40
N PHE A 73 1.99 16.63 -5.14
CA PHE A 73 3.26 17.20 -4.69
C PHE A 73 4.46 16.25 -4.86
N ILE A 74 4.29 14.96 -4.57
CA ILE A 74 5.39 13.99 -4.71
C ILE A 74 5.60 13.51 -6.15
N THR A 75 4.54 13.47 -6.97
CA THR A 75 4.61 13.02 -8.37
C THR A 75 4.93 14.13 -9.36
N SER A 76 4.60 15.39 -9.05
CA SER A 76 4.89 16.51 -9.95
C SER A 76 6.34 16.97 -9.85
N ASN A 77 6.88 17.36 -11.01
CA ASN A 77 8.17 18.03 -11.07
C ASN A 77 8.06 19.42 -10.43
N HIS A 78 7.04 20.20 -10.82
CA HIS A 78 6.77 21.54 -10.28
C HIS A 78 5.45 21.54 -9.52
N PHE A 79 5.51 21.86 -8.22
CA PHE A 79 4.31 22.09 -7.44
C PHE A 79 3.84 23.53 -7.66
N THR A 80 2.70 23.69 -8.35
CA THR A 80 2.00 24.98 -8.42
C THR A 80 1.26 25.17 -7.10
N THR A 81 1.88 25.88 -6.17
CA THR A 81 1.17 26.40 -5.00
C THR A 81 -0.10 27.07 -5.50
N LEU A 82 -1.26 26.63 -5.02
CA LEU A 82 -2.58 27.22 -5.32
C LEU A 82 -2.42 28.74 -5.31
N GLN A 83 -2.32 29.34 -6.50
CA GLN A 83 -2.17 30.78 -6.59
C GLN A 83 -3.48 31.35 -6.06
N LYS A 84 -3.40 32.26 -5.08
CA LYS A 84 -4.53 32.88 -4.38
C LYS A 84 -5.69 33.25 -5.32
N ASN A 85 -5.38 33.59 -6.56
CA ASN A 85 -6.28 33.94 -7.64
C ASN A 85 -7.44 32.93 -7.83
N ASN A 86 -7.22 31.63 -7.64
CA ASN A 86 -8.28 30.61 -7.83
C ASN A 86 -9.19 30.42 -6.60
N ILE A 87 -8.79 30.92 -5.43
CA ILE A 87 -9.58 30.81 -4.19
C ILE A 87 -10.64 31.91 -4.14
N GLU A 88 -10.35 33.08 -4.72
CA GLU A 88 -11.29 34.21 -4.76
C GLU A 88 -12.52 33.89 -5.63
N GLU A 89 -12.34 33.26 -6.81
CA GLU A 89 -13.46 32.87 -7.71
C GLU A 89 -14.39 31.80 -7.11
N GLN A 90 -13.88 30.88 -6.27
CA GLN A 90 -14.69 29.82 -5.67
C GLN A 90 -15.41 30.24 -4.38
N SER A 91 -15.15 31.46 -3.87
CA SER A 91 -15.72 31.96 -2.62
C SER A 91 -17.07 32.68 -2.78
N GLU A 92 -17.44 33.08 -4.00
CA GLU A 92 -18.71 33.76 -4.27
C GLU A 92 -19.96 32.90 -4.00
N PRO A 93 -20.03 31.60 -4.33
CA PRO A 93 -21.26 30.82 -4.14
C PRO A 93 -21.51 30.33 -2.69
N ILE A 94 -20.59 30.54 -1.74
CA ILE A 94 -20.69 29.98 -0.38
C ILE A 94 -21.37 30.96 0.60
N LYS A 95 -21.60 32.22 0.22
CA LYS A 95 -22.12 33.27 1.11
C LYS A 95 -23.61 33.16 1.47
N GLU A 96 -24.36 32.19 0.94
CA GLU A 96 -25.83 32.13 1.07
C GLU A 96 -26.39 30.99 1.92
N PHE A 97 -25.57 30.25 2.69
CA PHE A 97 -26.11 29.29 3.64
C PHE A 97 -26.27 29.92 5.05
N PRO A 98 -27.50 30.02 5.60
CA PRO A 98 -27.70 30.49 6.95
C PRO A 98 -27.15 29.45 7.94
N VAL A 99 -26.03 29.79 8.58
CA VAL A 99 -25.41 28.98 9.64
C VAL A 99 -26.31 29.06 10.88
N LEU A 100 -26.86 27.91 11.28
CA LEU A 100 -27.58 27.77 12.54
C LEU A 100 -26.56 27.46 13.64
N ASP A 101 -26.26 28.46 14.46
CA ASP A 101 -25.38 28.31 15.62
C ASP A 101 -25.97 27.31 16.63
N LYS A 102 -25.26 26.19 16.84
CA LYS A 102 -25.47 25.32 18.01
C LYS A 102 -24.15 25.02 18.70
N ASP A 103 -23.95 25.82 19.74
CA ASP A 103 -23.18 25.68 20.96
C ASP A 103 -22.21 24.50 21.13
N SER A 104 -21.00 24.93 21.47
CA SER A 104 -19.87 24.23 22.05
C SER A 104 -20.22 23.25 23.19
N LYS A 105 -19.68 22.03 23.13
CA LYS A 105 -19.31 21.28 24.35
C LYS A 105 -18.13 20.33 24.10
N LYS A 106 -16.95 20.85 24.48
CA LYS A 106 -15.77 20.23 25.12
C LYS A 106 -15.52 18.73 24.87
N GLU A 107 -14.41 18.47 24.19
CA GLU A 107 -13.68 17.20 24.16
C GLU A 107 -13.08 16.87 25.54
N GLU A 108 -13.25 15.63 25.99
CA GLU A 108 -12.49 15.02 27.08
C GLU A 108 -11.48 14.02 26.50
N LEU A 109 -10.20 14.28 26.77
CA LEU A 109 -9.06 13.42 26.49
C LEU A 109 -9.09 12.18 27.40
N LEU A 110 -8.86 11.00 26.83
CA LEU A 110 -8.34 9.86 27.59
C LEU A 110 -6.91 9.52 27.16
N GLN A 111 -6.11 9.37 28.20
CA GLN A 111 -4.66 9.30 28.27
C GLN A 111 -4.25 7.85 28.48
N HIS A 112 -3.42 7.29 27.61
CA HIS A 112 -2.62 6.11 27.97
C HIS A 112 -1.18 6.25 27.48
N GLN A 113 -0.28 6.19 28.45
CA GLN A 113 1.16 6.21 28.36
C GLN A 113 1.74 4.82 28.02
N PRO A 114 3.02 4.75 27.64
CA PRO A 114 3.63 3.62 26.94
C PRO A 114 4.28 2.62 27.89
N GLU A 115 4.33 1.35 27.48
CA GLU A 115 5.30 0.39 28.03
C GLU A 115 6.11 -0.23 26.89
N ALA A 116 7.41 0.05 26.93
CA ALA A 116 8.44 -0.63 26.18
C ALA A 116 8.91 -1.85 26.99
N ASN A 117 9.15 -2.98 26.32
CA ASN A 117 10.18 -3.95 26.68
C ASN A 117 10.46 -4.82 25.45
N LEU A 118 11.55 -4.50 24.73
CA LEU A 118 12.23 -5.41 23.82
C LEU A 118 13.49 -5.88 24.55
N THR A 119 13.55 -7.16 24.90
CA THR A 119 14.71 -7.81 25.49
C THR A 119 15.66 -8.31 24.39
N ASN A 120 16.87 -7.74 24.40
CA ASN A 120 18.19 -8.31 24.18
C ASN A 120 18.29 -9.63 23.38
N VAL A 121 18.93 -9.56 22.21
CA VAL A 121 19.54 -10.72 21.54
C VAL A 121 21.06 -10.50 21.55
N ASP A 122 21.75 -11.37 22.29
CA ASP A 122 23.21 -11.48 22.34
C ASP A 122 23.77 -11.90 20.97
N LEU A 123 24.62 -11.06 20.39
CA LEU A 123 25.44 -11.39 19.22
C LEU A 123 26.76 -12.01 19.71
N LYS A 124 26.88 -13.33 19.58
CA LYS A 124 28.15 -14.02 19.76
C LYS A 124 29.06 -13.75 18.56
N LYS A 125 30.23 -13.22 18.89
CA LYS A 125 31.41 -13.01 18.06
C LYS A 125 31.83 -14.31 17.36
N ILE A 126 31.96 -14.28 16.03
CA ILE A 126 32.66 -15.30 15.24
C ILE A 126 33.75 -14.57 14.46
N GLU A 127 34.98 -15.01 14.66
CA GLU A 127 36.20 -14.55 14.01
C GLU A 127 36.32 -15.25 12.65
N ASN A 128 36.54 -14.48 11.57
CA ASN A 128 37.30 -14.81 10.36
C ASN A 128 37.18 -13.63 9.38
N THR A 129 38.21 -12.80 9.27
CA THR A 129 38.16 -11.42 8.73
C THR A 129 38.39 -11.27 7.23
N GLU A 130 38.66 -12.34 6.46
CA GLU A 130 39.02 -12.21 5.03
C GLU A 130 37.91 -12.67 4.06
N GLU A 131 36.98 -13.53 4.50
CA GLU A 131 35.85 -13.98 3.67
C GLU A 131 34.59 -13.09 3.82
N VAL A 132 34.46 -12.38 4.96
CA VAL A 132 33.28 -11.57 5.29
C VAL A 132 33.22 -10.28 4.45
N GLU A 133 34.35 -9.64 4.16
CA GLU A 133 34.38 -8.40 3.35
C GLU A 133 33.89 -8.64 1.91
N ASN A 134 34.17 -9.81 1.34
CA ASN A 134 33.78 -10.16 -0.03
C ASN A 134 32.27 -10.45 -0.14
N VAL A 135 31.69 -11.09 0.90
CA VAL A 135 30.24 -11.35 0.98
C VAL A 135 29.46 -10.06 1.24
N GLU A 136 29.98 -9.15 2.08
CA GLU A 136 29.34 -7.87 2.41
C GLU A 136 29.39 -6.88 1.22
N GLN A 137 30.48 -6.87 0.45
CA GLN A 137 30.56 -6.14 -0.83
C GLN A 137 29.63 -6.71 -1.90
N PHE A 138 29.46 -8.03 -1.99
CA PHE A 138 28.53 -8.63 -2.94
C PHE A 138 27.06 -8.39 -2.57
N LEU A 139 26.72 -8.46 -1.28
CA LEU A 139 25.39 -8.13 -0.76
C LEU A 139 25.04 -6.67 -1.05
N SER A 140 25.93 -5.73 -0.78
CA SER A 140 25.68 -4.32 -1.07
C SER A 140 25.48 -4.04 -2.57
N GLN A 141 26.20 -4.71 -3.46
CA GLN A 141 26.00 -4.61 -4.91
C GLN A 141 24.66 -5.18 -5.39
N THR A 142 24.24 -6.32 -4.84
CA THR A 142 22.94 -6.94 -5.17
C THR A 142 21.77 -6.11 -4.64
N GLU A 143 21.90 -5.55 -3.42
CA GLU A 143 20.91 -4.64 -2.85
C GLU A 143 20.80 -3.32 -3.64
N GLU A 144 21.92 -2.75 -4.09
CA GLU A 144 21.94 -1.54 -4.92
C GLU A 144 21.30 -1.77 -6.29
N LYS A 145 21.58 -2.93 -6.91
CA LYS A 145 20.97 -3.36 -8.17
C LYS A 145 19.46 -3.52 -8.00
N LEU A 146 19.00 -4.07 -6.89
CA LEU A 146 17.60 -4.24 -6.53
C LEU A 146 16.89 -2.94 -6.10
N GLU A 147 17.62 -1.81 -6.05
CA GLU A 147 17.11 -0.51 -5.64
C GLU A 147 16.51 -0.52 -4.21
N ILE A 148 17.01 -1.40 -3.34
CA ILE A 148 16.46 -1.59 -2.00
C ILE A 148 16.63 -0.32 -1.17
N GLY A 149 15.57 0.07 -0.48
CA GLY A 149 15.51 1.29 0.31
C GLY A 149 15.39 2.56 -0.53
N LYS A 150 15.56 2.55 -1.86
CA LYS A 150 15.34 3.78 -2.63
C LYS A 150 13.85 4.19 -2.58
N PRO A 151 13.56 5.50 -2.67
CA PRO A 151 12.19 5.97 -2.78
C PRO A 151 11.41 5.24 -3.88
N LEU A 152 10.18 4.81 -3.58
CA LEU A 152 9.32 4.24 -4.62
C LEU A 152 8.90 5.35 -5.59
N GLU A 153 9.00 5.08 -6.89
CA GLU A 153 8.51 5.96 -7.93
C GLU A 153 6.99 5.82 -8.08
N PHE A 154 6.31 6.95 -8.26
CA PHE A 154 4.87 7.01 -8.45
C PHE A 154 4.56 7.75 -9.73
N ASN A 155 3.64 7.22 -10.53
CA ASN A 155 3.20 7.86 -11.76
C ASN A 155 1.83 8.53 -11.54
N GLN A 156 1.61 9.70 -12.14
CA GLN A 156 0.31 10.38 -12.09
C GLN A 156 -0.85 9.54 -12.65
N ASN A 157 -0.55 8.60 -13.54
CA ASN A 157 -1.54 7.69 -14.12
C ASN A 157 -1.96 6.56 -13.17
N GLU A 158 -1.34 6.41 -12.01
CA GLU A 158 -1.64 5.37 -11.01
C GLU A 158 -2.76 5.76 -10.02
N LYS A 159 -3.52 6.84 -10.30
CA LYS A 159 -4.57 7.41 -9.44
C LYS A 159 -5.83 6.54 -9.28
N HIS A 160 -5.79 5.26 -9.62
CA HIS A 160 -6.96 4.40 -9.48
C HIS A 160 -7.37 4.27 -8.01
N SER A 161 -8.62 4.59 -7.72
CA SER A 161 -9.15 4.34 -6.37
C SER A 161 -9.23 2.84 -6.12
N PHE A 162 -9.13 2.41 -4.86
CA PHE A 162 -9.30 1.00 -4.50
C PHE A 162 -10.61 0.41 -5.04
N GLN A 163 -11.68 1.21 -5.10
CA GLN A 163 -12.97 0.80 -5.64
C GLN A 163 -12.95 0.59 -7.16
N GLU A 164 -12.24 1.44 -7.89
CA GLU A 164 -12.02 1.30 -9.32
C GLU A 164 -11.17 0.05 -9.61
N TRP A 165 -10.18 -0.21 -8.76
CA TRP A 165 -9.38 -1.43 -8.82
C TRP A 165 -10.23 -2.68 -8.57
N LEU A 166 -11.13 -2.64 -7.59
CA LEU A 166 -12.12 -3.72 -7.37
C LEU A 166 -13.06 -3.88 -8.57
N GLN A 167 -13.45 -2.80 -9.25
CA GLN A 167 -14.29 -2.88 -10.45
C GLN A 167 -13.58 -3.57 -11.61
N LEU A 168 -12.27 -3.31 -11.81
CA LEU A 168 -11.46 -4.01 -12.80
C LEU A 168 -11.38 -5.52 -12.54
N THR A 169 -11.55 -5.96 -11.28
CA THR A 169 -11.59 -7.39 -10.93
C THR A 169 -12.96 -8.05 -11.08
N LYS A 170 -14.02 -7.29 -11.38
CA LYS A 170 -15.35 -7.88 -11.56
C LYS A 170 -15.39 -8.61 -12.89
N PHE A 171 -15.53 -9.94 -12.84
CA PHE A 171 -15.80 -10.75 -14.03
C PHE A 171 -17.10 -10.30 -14.69
N SER A 172 -17.10 -10.27 -16.03
CA SER A 172 -18.34 -10.09 -16.80
C SER A 172 -19.31 -11.23 -16.46
N PRO A 173 -20.60 -10.92 -16.17
CA PRO A 173 -21.61 -11.94 -15.98
C PRO A 173 -21.65 -12.86 -17.20
N ILE A 174 -21.71 -14.17 -16.97
CA ILE A 174 -21.91 -15.13 -18.05
C ILE A 174 -23.29 -14.85 -18.64
N GLU A 175 -23.32 -14.36 -19.88
CA GLU A 175 -24.55 -14.25 -20.68
C GLU A 175 -25.08 -15.66 -20.91
N ARG A 176 -25.98 -16.10 -20.04
CA ARG A 176 -26.77 -17.31 -20.27
C ARG A 176 -27.93 -16.87 -21.14
N GLU A 177 -27.97 -17.32 -22.39
CA GLU A 177 -29.20 -17.27 -23.17
C GLU A 177 -30.29 -17.96 -22.33
N ASN A 178 -31.32 -17.18 -21.95
CA ASN A 178 -32.56 -17.73 -21.43
C ASN A 178 -33.23 -18.46 -22.59
N VAL A 179 -32.89 -19.75 -22.76
CA VAL A 179 -33.75 -20.66 -23.49
C VAL A 179 -34.97 -20.84 -22.59
N GLU A 180 -36.06 -20.14 -22.92
CA GLU A 180 -37.39 -20.40 -22.38
C GLU A 180 -37.81 -21.79 -22.84
N GLU A 181 -37.31 -22.83 -22.18
CA GLU A 181 -37.87 -24.17 -22.30
C GLU A 181 -39.25 -24.14 -21.62
N ASN A 182 -40.30 -24.22 -22.43
CA ASN A 182 -41.64 -24.53 -21.97
C ASN A 182 -41.57 -25.82 -21.13
N GLU A 183 -41.60 -25.69 -19.80
CA GLU A 183 -41.50 -26.81 -18.87
C GLU A 183 -42.72 -27.73 -19.02
N ILE A 184 -42.58 -28.79 -19.81
CA ILE A 184 -43.29 -30.03 -19.52
C ILE A 184 -42.51 -30.62 -18.35
N LEU A 185 -43.07 -30.49 -17.14
CA LEU A 185 -42.44 -30.99 -15.91
C LEU A 185 -42.20 -32.50 -16.03
N ASP A 186 -40.94 -32.87 -16.22
CA ASP A 186 -40.49 -34.26 -16.20
C ASP A 186 -40.97 -34.95 -14.90
N PRO A 187 -41.48 -36.20 -14.97
CA PRO A 187 -41.97 -36.92 -13.80
C PRO A 187 -40.88 -37.12 -12.73
N GLU A 188 -39.60 -37.00 -13.10
CA GLU A 188 -38.48 -37.00 -12.15
C GLU A 188 -38.33 -35.68 -11.38
N LYS A 189 -38.64 -34.53 -12.00
CA LYS A 189 -38.64 -33.22 -11.31
C LYS A 189 -39.74 -33.17 -10.25
N LEU A 190 -40.92 -33.73 -10.53
CA LEU A 190 -42.03 -33.81 -9.57
C LEU A 190 -41.64 -34.59 -8.31
N LYS A 191 -40.98 -35.75 -8.47
CA LYS A 191 -40.47 -36.53 -7.32
C LYS A 191 -39.43 -35.77 -6.51
N LYS A 192 -38.62 -34.92 -7.15
CA LYS A 192 -37.64 -34.08 -6.45
C LYS A 192 -38.33 -32.96 -5.65
N ILE A 193 -39.40 -32.39 -6.19
CA ILE A 193 -40.22 -31.38 -5.50
C ILE A 193 -40.89 -32.01 -4.27
N ASP A 194 -41.47 -33.21 -4.39
CA ASP A 194 -42.06 -33.93 -3.26
C ASP A 194 -41.04 -34.21 -2.13
N ILE A 195 -39.79 -34.50 -2.48
CA ILE A 195 -38.71 -34.68 -1.51
C ILE A 195 -38.38 -33.37 -0.79
N ILE A 196 -38.43 -32.24 -1.50
CA ILE A 196 -38.21 -30.90 -0.92
C ILE A 196 -39.35 -30.55 0.04
N ASP A 197 -40.60 -30.76 -0.35
CA ASP A 197 -41.76 -30.48 0.51
C ASP A 197 -41.73 -31.34 1.77
N ARG A 198 -41.41 -32.63 1.63
CA ARG A 198 -41.19 -33.53 2.77
C ARG A 198 -40.03 -33.05 3.67
N PHE A 199 -38.99 -32.46 3.11
CA PHE A 199 -37.87 -31.93 3.88
C PHE A 199 -38.27 -30.69 4.68
N ILE A 200 -39.08 -29.80 4.10
CA ILE A 200 -39.62 -28.61 4.77
C ILE A 200 -40.57 -29.02 5.90
N GLU A 201 -41.44 -30.01 5.68
CA GLU A 201 -42.34 -30.54 6.72
C GLU A 201 -41.59 -31.15 7.90
N LEU A 202 -40.52 -31.91 7.62
CA LEU A 202 -39.73 -32.57 8.65
C LEU A 202 -38.85 -31.60 9.46
N ASN A 203 -38.65 -30.39 8.95
CA ASN A 203 -37.92 -29.27 9.56
C ASN A 203 -36.71 -29.71 10.43
N PRO A 204 -35.78 -30.50 9.88
CA PRO A 204 -34.76 -31.17 10.69
C PRO A 204 -33.78 -30.14 11.26
N LYS A 205 -33.61 -30.13 12.58
CA LYS A 205 -32.60 -29.29 13.26
C LYS A 205 -31.24 -30.00 13.31
N ILE A 206 -30.21 -29.35 12.78
CA ILE A 206 -28.83 -29.84 12.83
C ILE A 206 -28.17 -29.30 14.11
N SER A 207 -27.77 -30.19 15.03
CA SER A 207 -26.92 -29.81 16.16
C SER A 207 -25.48 -29.55 15.67
N PRO A 208 -24.75 -28.57 16.21
CA PRO A 208 -23.41 -28.21 15.74
C PRO A 208 -22.46 -29.40 15.84
N VAL A 209 -21.80 -29.71 14.72
CA VAL A 209 -20.80 -30.77 14.60
C VAL A 209 -19.55 -30.35 15.39
N LYS A 210 -19.01 -31.26 16.21
CA LYS A 210 -17.72 -31.04 16.90
C LYS A 210 -16.59 -30.91 15.88
N THR A 211 -15.66 -29.99 16.14
CA THR A 211 -14.67 -29.36 15.26
C THR A 211 -13.59 -30.26 14.61
N THR A 212 -13.85 -31.54 14.34
CA THR A 212 -12.81 -32.49 13.89
C THR A 212 -12.89 -32.89 12.42
N THR A 213 -13.73 -32.25 11.61
CA THR A 213 -13.74 -32.51 10.16
C THR A 213 -12.74 -31.61 9.42
N PRO A 214 -11.85 -32.17 8.58
CA PRO A 214 -10.88 -31.39 7.82
C PRO A 214 -11.58 -30.44 6.84
N ILE A 215 -11.02 -29.24 6.72
CA ILE A 215 -11.56 -28.14 5.93
C ILE A 215 -11.68 -28.56 4.45
N PRO A 216 -12.84 -28.37 3.80
CA PRO A 216 -13.06 -28.75 2.40
C PRO A 216 -12.11 -28.00 1.43
N SER A 217 -11.67 -28.69 0.38
CA SER A 217 -10.65 -28.23 -0.57
C SER A 217 -10.97 -26.89 -1.26
N ASN A 218 -12.25 -26.54 -1.43
CA ASN A 218 -12.65 -25.26 -2.03
C ASN A 218 -12.29 -24.04 -1.18
N ILE A 219 -12.17 -24.17 0.14
CA ILE A 219 -11.78 -23.04 1.00
C ILE A 219 -10.30 -22.71 0.82
N LYS A 220 -9.44 -23.72 0.53
CA LYS A 220 -8.01 -23.51 0.27
C LYS A 220 -7.76 -22.58 -0.91
N LYS A 221 -8.54 -22.70 -1.99
CA LYS A 221 -8.44 -21.80 -3.16
C LYS A 221 -8.84 -20.36 -2.87
N SER A 222 -9.69 -20.10 -1.87
CA SER A 222 -10.08 -18.73 -1.50
C SER A 222 -9.01 -17.98 -0.71
N ILE A 223 -8.02 -18.71 -0.16
CA ILE A 223 -6.92 -18.14 0.65
C ILE A 223 -5.76 -17.70 -0.25
N GLU A 224 -5.69 -18.20 -1.49
CA GLU A 224 -4.65 -17.80 -2.45
C GLU A 224 -4.87 -16.33 -2.87
N GLU A 225 -3.81 -15.52 -2.77
CA GLU A 225 -3.90 -14.13 -3.20
C GLU A 225 -4.21 -14.05 -4.69
N PRO A 226 -5.13 -13.16 -5.11
CA PRO A 226 -5.56 -13.07 -6.50
C PRO A 226 -4.38 -12.70 -7.40
N THR A 227 -4.02 -13.61 -8.28
CA THR A 227 -2.89 -13.48 -9.23
C THR A 227 -3.01 -12.24 -10.13
N HIS A 228 -4.24 -11.80 -10.42
CA HIS A 228 -4.49 -10.63 -11.26
C HIS A 228 -3.97 -9.31 -10.66
N LEU A 229 -3.86 -9.23 -9.33
CA LEU A 229 -3.48 -8.01 -8.61
C LEU A 229 -1.95 -7.77 -8.56
N MET A 230 -1.15 -8.65 -9.17
CA MET A 230 0.31 -8.52 -9.13
C MET A 230 0.79 -7.37 -10.03
N THR A 231 1.56 -6.45 -9.44
CA THR A 231 2.20 -5.29 -10.09
C THR A 231 3.67 -5.22 -9.71
N GLU A 232 4.48 -4.51 -10.51
CA GLU A 232 5.91 -4.32 -10.23
C GLU A 232 6.14 -3.65 -8.88
N THR A 233 5.38 -2.60 -8.57
CA THR A 233 5.43 -1.91 -7.28
C THR A 233 5.09 -2.85 -6.12
N LEU A 234 4.10 -3.73 -6.28
CA LEU A 234 3.77 -4.72 -5.26
C LEU A 234 4.92 -5.73 -5.06
N ALA A 235 5.57 -6.16 -6.13
CA ALA A 235 6.73 -7.04 -6.06
C ALA A 235 7.90 -6.37 -5.31
N LYS A 236 8.20 -5.10 -5.62
CA LYS A 236 9.17 -4.28 -4.87
C LYS A 236 8.79 -4.16 -3.38
N VAL A 237 7.51 -3.93 -3.06
CA VAL A 237 7.02 -3.87 -1.68
C VAL A 237 7.19 -5.21 -0.95
N TYR A 238 7.00 -6.35 -1.61
CA TYR A 238 7.28 -7.65 -0.99
C TYR A 238 8.76 -7.86 -0.70
N LEU A 239 9.64 -7.41 -1.60
CA LEU A 239 11.07 -7.44 -1.42
C LEU A 239 11.50 -6.59 -0.21
N GLU A 240 11.03 -5.35 -0.11
CA GLU A 240 11.25 -4.47 1.05
C GLU A 240 10.80 -5.09 2.38
N GLN A 241 9.74 -5.90 2.34
CA GLN A 241 9.23 -6.63 3.51
C GLN A 241 9.98 -7.94 3.78
N LYS A 242 11.06 -8.24 3.05
CA LYS A 242 11.81 -9.50 3.08
C LYS A 242 10.97 -10.75 2.76
N LYS A 243 9.85 -10.59 2.05
CA LYS A 243 8.97 -11.68 1.62
C LYS A 243 9.39 -12.19 0.24
N TYR A 244 10.59 -12.78 0.16
CA TYR A 244 11.23 -13.15 -1.11
C TYR A 244 10.38 -14.09 -1.97
N LEU A 245 9.75 -15.12 -1.38
CA LEU A 245 8.90 -16.05 -2.12
C LEU A 245 7.72 -15.35 -2.84
N LYS A 246 7.09 -14.38 -2.15
CA LYS A 246 5.98 -13.61 -2.73
C LYS A 246 6.48 -12.65 -3.81
N ALA A 247 7.65 -12.04 -3.62
CA ALA A 247 8.27 -11.18 -4.63
C ALA A 247 8.59 -11.96 -5.90
N ILE A 248 9.18 -13.15 -5.78
CA ILE A 248 9.47 -14.05 -6.91
C ILE A 248 8.17 -14.43 -7.64
N GLN A 249 7.15 -14.89 -6.90
CA GLN A 249 5.86 -15.24 -7.47
C GLN A 249 5.21 -14.07 -8.22
N ALA A 250 5.29 -12.85 -7.67
CA ALA A 250 4.78 -11.66 -8.34
C ALA A 250 5.51 -11.40 -9.66
N TYR A 251 6.85 -11.49 -9.69
CA TYR A 251 7.62 -11.34 -10.94
C TYR A 251 7.35 -12.45 -11.95
N GLU A 252 7.17 -13.69 -11.52
CA GLU A 252 6.78 -14.81 -12.39
C GLU A 252 5.42 -14.54 -13.07
N ILE A 253 4.44 -14.04 -12.31
CA ILE A 253 3.14 -13.66 -12.86
C ILE A 253 3.28 -12.48 -13.84
N LEU A 254 4.15 -11.50 -13.53
CA LEU A 254 4.41 -10.36 -14.40
C LEU A 254 5.10 -10.76 -15.72
N ILE A 255 5.97 -11.78 -15.72
CA ILE A 255 6.55 -12.35 -16.95
C ILE A 255 5.45 -12.86 -17.87
N LEU A 256 4.46 -13.58 -17.31
CA LEU A 256 3.33 -14.10 -18.09
C LEU A 256 2.41 -12.98 -18.58
N LYS A 257 2.26 -11.90 -17.81
CA LYS A 257 1.39 -10.76 -18.13
C LYS A 257 2.02 -9.77 -19.12
N TYR A 258 3.34 -9.58 -19.06
CA TYR A 258 4.10 -8.61 -19.86
C TYR A 258 5.37 -9.25 -20.44
N PRO A 259 5.24 -10.12 -21.47
CA PRO A 259 6.36 -10.88 -22.01
C PRO A 259 7.47 -10.01 -22.62
N GLU A 260 7.16 -8.78 -23.04
CA GLU A 260 8.13 -7.80 -23.54
C GLU A 260 9.21 -7.45 -22.51
N LYS A 261 8.86 -7.47 -21.22
CA LYS A 261 9.76 -7.20 -20.09
C LYS A 261 10.27 -8.50 -19.43
N SER A 262 10.09 -9.65 -20.06
CA SER A 262 10.42 -10.96 -19.49
C SER A 262 11.89 -11.07 -19.05
N SER A 263 12.83 -10.60 -19.87
CA SER A 263 14.27 -10.60 -19.53
C SER A 263 14.53 -9.79 -18.27
N PHE A 264 13.95 -8.59 -18.17
CA PHE A 264 14.11 -7.72 -17.00
C PHE A 264 13.60 -8.39 -15.72
N PHE A 265 12.43 -9.02 -15.76
CA PHE A 265 11.89 -9.71 -14.59
C PHE A 265 12.68 -10.98 -14.24
N ALA A 266 13.21 -11.70 -15.23
CA ALA A 266 14.08 -12.85 -14.99
C ALA A 266 15.36 -12.44 -14.25
N ASP A 267 15.97 -11.33 -14.63
CA ASP A 267 17.14 -10.77 -13.94
C ASP A 267 16.80 -10.41 -12.49
N ARG A 268 15.66 -9.75 -12.24
CA ARG A 268 15.19 -9.43 -10.89
C ARG A 268 14.96 -10.68 -10.03
N ILE A 269 14.39 -11.74 -10.60
CA ILE A 269 14.19 -13.01 -9.89
C ILE A 269 15.53 -13.63 -9.49
N ASN A 270 16.53 -13.60 -10.38
CA ASN A 270 17.86 -14.12 -10.08
C ASN A 270 18.51 -13.31 -8.96
N ASP A 271 18.49 -11.98 -9.06
CA ASP A 271 19.03 -11.09 -8.02
C ASP A 271 18.38 -11.34 -6.65
N ILE A 272 17.05 -11.57 -6.60
CA ILE A 272 16.33 -11.89 -5.36
C ILE A 272 16.73 -13.26 -4.81
N LYS A 273 16.94 -14.26 -5.68
CA LYS A 273 17.38 -15.60 -5.26
C LYS A 273 18.79 -15.56 -4.68
N ASP A 274 19.69 -14.80 -5.30
CA ASP A 274 21.05 -14.62 -4.81
C ASP A 274 21.03 -13.93 -3.43
N LEU A 275 20.20 -12.89 -3.28
CA LEU A 275 20.02 -12.20 -2.01
C LEU A 275 19.39 -13.10 -0.93
N GLN A 276 18.46 -13.98 -1.30
CA GLN A 276 17.85 -14.95 -0.36
C GLN A 276 18.87 -16.01 0.10
N GLN A 277 19.75 -16.48 -0.79
CA GLN A 277 20.77 -17.46 -0.44
C GLN A 277 21.82 -16.90 0.50
N ASN A 278 22.18 -15.63 0.34
CA ASN A 278 23.20 -14.99 1.16
C ASN A 278 22.68 -14.47 2.52
N ASN A 279 21.36 -14.33 2.69
CA ASN A 279 20.73 -13.90 3.95
C ASN A 279 20.30 -15.06 4.87
N ASN A 280 20.42 -16.31 4.42
CA ASN A 280 20.10 -17.53 5.17
C ASN A 280 21.37 -18.16 5.76
#